data_AF-A0A226CZC5-F1
#
_entry.id   AF-A0A226CZC5-F1
#
_cell.length_a   1.000
_cell.length_b   1.000
_cell.length_c   1.000
_cell.angle_alpha   90.00
_cell.angle_beta   90.00
_cell.angle_gamma   90.00
#
_symmetry.space_group_name_H-M   'P 1'
#
loop_
_entity.id
_entity.type
_entity.pdbx_description
1 polymer ?
#
loop_
_entity_poly.entity_id
_entity_poly.type
_entity_poly.pdbx_seq_one_letter_code
_entity_poly.pdbx_strand_id
1 'polypeptide(L)'
;MSFAQLFVISTVLEKPTRVPHKLEIKPEFRVSIGCFALVSIILTNLYLGLCITSISAPLESKSVTQFHHLSKPGCENGRIKCTLRRLRAWDQYISSVDYHAQVFWQRLQYDEEYLKELYEDNGEVFPANRNNTYDSVRSRSIRKRDINRDFTLLPYSIELNASKYELDENDFCSALVLQNNKTATNILRKCQPRCKQIDSTELERLQLLDLLDPWLIPHSMVGNLSNLTQLKEEWDIEHLLVQCGKTALILREDEMLWEFRYFEKNYP
;
A
#
# COMPACT_ATOMS: atom_id res chain seq x y z
N MET A 1 -49.21 6.11 6.23
CA MET A 1 -48.29 7.03 5.53
C MET A 1 -49.12 8.13 4.89
N SER A 2 -48.80 9.40 5.12
CA SER A 2 -49.58 10.51 4.54
C SER A 2 -49.30 10.64 3.04
N PHE A 3 -50.29 11.10 2.26
CA PHE A 3 -50.11 11.43 0.83
C PHE A 3 -48.93 12.37 0.61
N ALA A 4 -48.74 13.36 1.50
CA ALA A 4 -47.61 14.29 1.42
C ALA A 4 -46.24 13.59 1.56
N GLN A 5 -46.14 12.58 2.43
CA GLN A 5 -44.91 11.81 2.62
C GLN A 5 -44.60 10.94 1.40
N LEU A 6 -45.62 10.25 0.88
CA LEU A 6 -45.49 9.44 -0.34
C LEU A 6 -45.08 10.31 -1.51
N PHE A 7 -45.70 11.48 -1.65
CA PHE A 7 -45.41 12.42 -2.72
C PHE A 7 -43.95 12.91 -2.68
N VAL A 8 -43.47 13.37 -1.51
CA VAL A 8 -42.07 13.80 -1.32
C VAL A 8 -41.08 12.68 -1.65
N ILE A 9 -41.31 11.47 -1.11
CA ILE A 9 -40.43 10.31 -1.36
C ILE A 9 -40.42 9.95 -2.84
N SER A 10 -41.60 9.94 -3.47
CA SER A 10 -41.74 9.59 -4.88
C SER A 10 -41.01 10.59 -5.78
N THR A 11 -41.12 11.90 -5.49
CA THR A 11 -40.40 12.95 -6.23
C THR A 11 -38.87 12.86 -6.03
N VAL A 12 -38.39 12.60 -4.82
CA VAL A 12 -36.95 12.43 -4.55
C VAL A 12 -36.39 11.19 -5.25
N LEU A 13 -37.17 10.12 -5.36
CA LEU A 13 -36.82 8.89 -6.09
C LEU A 13 -37.10 8.97 -7.60
N GLU A 14 -37.43 10.15 -8.13
CA GLU A 14 -37.75 10.39 -9.54
C GLU A 14 -38.88 9.51 -10.10
N LYS A 15 -39.76 8.99 -9.22
CA LYS A 15 -40.95 8.26 -9.61
C LYS A 15 -42.17 9.17 -9.44
N PRO A 16 -42.80 9.67 -10.50
CA PRO A 16 -43.94 10.58 -10.32
C PRO A 16 -45.16 9.84 -9.75
N THR A 17 -45.68 10.32 -8.62
CA THR A 17 -47.01 9.95 -8.12
C THR A 17 -48.09 10.79 -8.78
N ARG A 18 -49.24 10.16 -9.09
CA ARG A 18 -50.40 10.90 -9.63
C ARG A 18 -50.92 11.90 -8.61
N VAL A 19 -50.90 13.18 -8.97
CA VAL A 19 -51.49 14.25 -8.17
C VAL A 19 -52.99 14.35 -8.48
N PRO A 20 -53.87 14.46 -7.48
CA PRO A 20 -55.27 14.72 -7.71
C PRO A 20 -55.49 16.03 -8.48
N HIS A 21 -56.31 15.98 -9.54
CA HIS A 21 -56.59 17.13 -10.43
C HIS A 21 -57.05 18.40 -9.67
N LYS A 22 -57.75 18.25 -8.54
CA LYS A 22 -58.19 19.38 -7.70
C LYS A 22 -57.04 20.19 -7.08
N LEU A 23 -55.87 19.56 -6.86
CA LEU A 23 -54.67 20.22 -6.34
C LEU A 23 -53.84 20.82 -7.46
N GLU A 24 -53.80 20.16 -8.63
CA GLU A 24 -53.01 20.59 -9.79
C GLU A 24 -53.47 21.94 -10.35
N ILE A 25 -54.78 22.25 -10.28
CA ILE A 25 -55.33 23.53 -10.76
C ILE A 25 -54.90 24.71 -9.87
N LYS A 26 -54.54 24.47 -8.60
CA LYS A 26 -54.25 25.57 -7.65
C LYS A 26 -52.87 26.18 -7.92
N PRO A 27 -52.78 27.49 -8.20
CA PRO A 27 -51.51 28.12 -8.54
C PRO A 27 -50.49 28.04 -7.40
N GLU A 28 -50.93 28.12 -6.15
CA GLU A 28 -50.06 28.02 -4.97
C GLU A 28 -49.37 26.65 -4.91
N PHE A 29 -50.14 25.58 -5.20
CA PHE A 29 -49.61 24.22 -5.26
C PHE A 29 -48.59 24.07 -6.38
N ARG A 30 -48.86 24.62 -7.58
CA ARG A 30 -47.94 24.57 -8.74
C ARG A 30 -46.62 25.28 -8.46
N VAL A 31 -46.64 26.44 -7.80
CA VAL A 31 -45.43 27.17 -7.42
C VAL A 31 -44.64 26.38 -6.39
N SER A 32 -45.28 25.90 -5.31
CA SER A 32 -44.60 25.11 -4.28
C SER A 32 -43.97 23.83 -4.83
N ILE A 33 -44.67 23.10 -5.71
CA ILE A 33 -44.10 21.88 -6.32
C ILE A 33 -43.00 22.19 -7.32
N GLY A 34 -43.11 23.28 -8.09
CA GLY A 34 -42.06 23.72 -9.00
C GLY A 34 -40.76 24.01 -8.25
N CYS A 35 -40.84 24.79 -7.16
CA CYS A 35 -39.70 25.07 -6.30
C CYS A 35 -39.12 23.79 -5.67
N PHE A 36 -39.98 22.90 -5.15
CA PHE A 36 -39.52 21.65 -4.54
C PHE A 36 -38.85 20.71 -5.56
N ALA A 37 -39.39 20.58 -6.77
CA ALA A 37 -38.80 19.78 -7.83
C ALA A 37 -37.45 20.34 -8.27
N LEU A 38 -37.32 21.66 -8.40
CA LEU A 38 -36.07 22.32 -8.75
C LEU A 38 -34.99 22.08 -7.67
N VAL A 39 -35.35 22.24 -6.40
CA VAL A 39 -34.46 21.93 -5.27
C VAL A 39 -34.06 20.45 -5.25
N SER A 40 -35.02 19.54 -5.50
CA SER A 40 -34.76 18.11 -5.52
C SER A 40 -33.77 17.73 -6.63
N ILE A 41 -33.95 18.26 -7.85
CA ILE A 41 -33.02 18.02 -8.97
C ILE A 41 -31.61 18.53 -8.63
N ILE A 42 -31.49 19.74 -8.05
CA ILE A 42 -30.20 20.30 -7.64
C ILE A 42 -29.54 19.41 -6.58
N LEU A 43 -30.29 18.97 -5.56
CA LEU A 43 -29.77 18.11 -4.49
C LEU A 43 -29.36 16.73 -5.00
N THR A 44 -30.17 16.10 -5.85
CA THR A 44 -29.85 14.78 -6.42
C THR A 44 -28.61 14.86 -7.32
N ASN A 45 -28.50 15.89 -8.16
CA ASN A 45 -27.33 16.10 -9.00
C ASN A 45 -26.08 16.43 -8.18
N LEU A 46 -26.21 17.24 -7.11
CA LEU A 46 -25.10 17.51 -6.21
C LEU A 46 -24.66 16.25 -5.46
N TYR A 47 -25.62 15.46 -4.97
CA TYR A 47 -25.34 14.19 -4.31
C TYR A 47 -24.67 13.20 -5.26
N LEU A 48 -25.16 13.07 -6.50
CA LEU A 48 -24.51 12.26 -7.53
C LEU A 48 -23.11 12.77 -7.85
N GLY A 49 -22.89 14.09 -7.96
CA GLY A 49 -21.57 14.67 -8.14
C GLY A 49 -20.62 14.37 -6.98
N LEU A 50 -21.09 14.49 -5.74
CA LEU A 50 -20.33 14.14 -4.53
C LEU A 50 -20.06 12.63 -4.43
N CYS A 51 -21.04 11.80 -4.79
CA CYS A 51 -20.88 10.36 -4.83
C CYS A 51 -19.90 9.94 -5.91
N ILE A 52 -20.01 10.49 -7.13
CA ILE A 52 -19.08 10.24 -8.22
C ILE A 52 -17.69 10.65 -7.78
N THR A 53 -17.48 11.86 -7.26
CA THR A 53 -16.17 12.29 -6.76
C THR A 53 -15.66 11.41 -5.61
N SER A 54 -16.51 10.96 -4.69
CA SER A 54 -16.10 10.04 -3.62
C SER A 54 -15.75 8.63 -4.12
N ILE A 55 -16.36 8.19 -5.23
CA ILE A 55 -16.14 6.87 -5.85
C ILE A 55 -14.96 6.90 -6.83
N SER A 56 -14.77 8.02 -7.54
CA SER A 56 -13.72 8.20 -8.55
C SER A 56 -12.44 8.82 -7.99
N ALA A 57 -12.54 9.52 -6.85
CA ALA A 57 -11.41 10.03 -6.11
C ALA A 57 -11.59 9.76 -4.60
N PRO A 58 -11.61 8.49 -4.16
CA PRO A 58 -11.51 8.11 -2.75
C PRO A 58 -10.08 8.37 -2.26
N LEU A 59 -9.58 9.59 -2.45
CA LEU A 59 -8.40 10.06 -1.74
C LEU A 59 -8.83 10.20 -0.28
N GLU A 60 -8.66 9.12 0.49
CA GLU A 60 -8.55 9.23 1.94
C GLU A 60 -7.61 10.41 2.22
N SER A 61 -8.07 11.39 3.01
CA SER A 61 -7.41 12.66 3.37
C SER A 61 -5.99 12.56 3.95
N LYS A 62 -5.36 11.38 3.91
CA LYS A 62 -4.02 11.13 4.38
C LYS A 62 -3.01 11.52 3.30
N SER A 63 -2.82 12.82 3.14
CA SER A 63 -1.69 13.38 2.40
C SER A 63 -0.38 12.94 3.06
N VAL A 64 0.43 12.17 2.32
CA VAL A 64 1.79 11.80 2.73
C VAL A 64 2.70 13.00 2.44
N THR A 65 2.93 13.84 3.44
CA THR A 65 3.84 15.00 3.30
C THR A 65 5.27 14.72 3.77
N GLN A 66 5.47 13.68 4.59
CA GLN A 66 6.76 13.33 5.15
C GLN A 66 7.03 11.84 4.95
N PHE A 67 8.29 11.49 4.71
CA PHE A 67 8.70 10.12 4.42
C PHE A 67 8.32 9.13 5.53
N HIS A 68 8.39 9.56 6.79
CA HIS A 68 8.02 8.70 7.92
C HIS A 68 6.53 8.34 7.95
N HIS A 69 5.65 9.08 7.27
CA HIS A 69 4.23 8.73 7.14
C HIS A 69 4.00 7.45 6.31
N LEU A 70 4.98 7.04 5.50
CA LEU A 70 4.98 5.78 4.75
C LEU A 70 5.24 4.57 5.66
N SER A 71 5.85 4.82 6.82
CA SER A 71 6.20 3.80 7.80
C SER A 71 5.16 3.71 8.91
N LYS A 72 5.04 2.52 9.51
CA LYS A 72 4.24 2.30 10.71
C LYS A 72 5.15 1.78 11.82
N PRO A 73 5.20 2.42 13.00
CA PRO A 73 6.06 1.98 14.08
C PRO A 73 5.73 0.55 14.47
N GLY A 74 6.69 -0.37 14.34
CA GLY A 74 6.47 -1.77 14.73
C GLY A 74 6.43 -2.00 16.25
N CYS A 75 6.76 -0.99 17.05
CA CYS A 75 6.60 -0.97 18.51
C CYS A 75 5.94 0.33 18.96
N GLU A 76 5.15 0.29 20.03
CA GLU A 76 4.66 1.52 20.67
C GLU A 76 5.82 2.38 21.21
N ASN A 77 5.64 3.71 21.15
CA ASN A 77 6.61 4.67 21.65
C ASN A 77 6.97 4.38 23.12
N GLY A 78 8.28 4.39 23.41
CA GLY A 78 8.81 4.11 24.76
C GLY A 78 8.96 2.62 25.13
N ARG A 79 8.50 1.67 24.30
CA ARG A 79 8.68 0.23 24.55
C ARG A 79 10.05 -0.28 24.09
N ILE A 80 11.11 0.15 24.78
CA ILE A 80 12.51 -0.19 24.44
C ILE A 80 12.77 -1.69 24.35
N LYS A 81 12.15 -2.50 25.23
CA LYS A 81 12.27 -3.97 25.17
C LYS A 81 11.78 -4.54 23.84
N CYS A 82 10.70 -3.99 23.29
CA CYS A 82 10.17 -4.38 21.99
C CYS A 82 11.16 -4.02 20.88
N THR A 83 11.64 -2.76 20.87
CA THR A 83 12.59 -2.26 19.88
C THR A 83 13.89 -3.07 19.88
N LEU A 84 14.49 -3.33 21.05
CA LEU A 84 15.71 -4.12 21.16
C LEU A 84 15.52 -5.57 20.71
N ARG A 85 14.34 -6.17 20.96
CA ARG A 85 14.02 -7.51 20.46
C ARG A 85 13.96 -7.52 18.93
N ARG A 86 13.31 -6.51 18.31
CA ARG A 86 13.24 -6.37 16.85
C ARG A 86 14.64 -6.20 16.26
N LEU A 87 15.46 -5.32 16.83
CA LEU A 87 16.82 -5.08 16.38
C LEU A 87 17.71 -6.33 16.45
N ARG A 88 17.56 -7.17 17.49
CA ARG A 88 18.31 -8.43 17.59
C ARG A 88 17.84 -9.49 16.58
N ALA A 89 16.59 -9.42 16.16
CA ALA A 89 16.02 -10.32 15.16
C ALA A 89 16.23 -9.82 13.72
N TRP A 90 16.74 -8.59 13.54
CA TRP A 90 16.87 -7.94 12.24
C TRP A 90 17.74 -8.74 11.26
N ASP A 91 18.95 -9.14 11.69
CA ASP A 91 19.85 -9.90 10.82
C ASP A 91 19.21 -11.22 10.36
N GLN A 92 18.56 -11.92 11.28
CA GLN A 92 17.86 -13.17 10.97
C GLN A 92 16.68 -12.94 10.01
N TYR A 93 15.95 -11.84 10.17
CA TYR A 93 14.86 -11.46 9.28
C TYR A 93 15.39 -11.18 7.87
N ILE A 94 16.41 -10.33 7.74
CA ILE A 94 17.00 -9.96 6.44
C ILE A 94 17.63 -11.18 5.75
N SER A 95 18.35 -12.03 6.46
CA SER A 95 18.86 -13.26 5.85
C SER A 95 17.74 -14.20 5.36
N SER A 96 16.57 -14.17 6.01
CA SER A 96 15.42 -14.98 5.56
C SER A 96 14.78 -14.40 4.30
N VAL A 97 14.73 -13.07 4.25
CA VAL A 97 14.29 -12.26 3.11
C VAL A 97 15.20 -12.53 1.90
N ASP A 98 16.51 -12.41 2.06
CA ASP A 98 17.50 -12.66 1.01
C ASP A 98 17.45 -14.10 0.52
N TYR A 99 17.38 -15.06 1.44
CA TYR A 99 17.25 -16.48 1.10
C TYR A 99 15.97 -16.78 0.30
N HIS A 100 14.84 -16.17 0.67
CA HIS A 100 13.60 -16.32 -0.08
C HIS A 100 13.71 -15.77 -1.50
N ALA A 101 14.28 -14.56 -1.65
CA ALA A 101 14.51 -13.94 -2.96
C ALA A 101 15.46 -14.77 -3.83
N GLN A 102 16.56 -15.27 -3.26
CA GLN A 102 17.54 -16.11 -3.95
C GLN A 102 16.92 -17.41 -4.46
N VAL A 103 16.20 -18.15 -3.60
CA VAL A 103 15.53 -19.41 -3.98
C VAL A 103 14.53 -19.16 -5.10
N PHE A 104 13.81 -18.03 -5.04
CA PHE A 104 12.87 -17.68 -6.08
C PHE A 104 13.57 -17.35 -7.41
N TRP A 105 14.63 -16.56 -7.35
CA TRP A 105 15.45 -16.21 -8.50
C TRP A 105 15.99 -17.45 -9.22
N GLN A 106 16.59 -18.37 -8.47
CA GLN A 106 17.11 -19.63 -9.01
C GLN A 106 16.03 -20.44 -9.74
N ARG A 107 14.81 -20.49 -9.21
CA ARG A 107 13.66 -21.18 -9.84
C ARG A 107 13.16 -20.51 -11.12
N LEU A 108 13.43 -19.23 -11.32
CA LEU A 108 13.14 -18.57 -12.59
C LEU A 108 14.14 -18.95 -13.69
N GLN A 109 15.38 -19.26 -13.30
CA GLN A 109 16.48 -19.52 -14.23
C GLN A 109 16.68 -20.99 -14.56
N TYR A 110 16.43 -21.87 -13.58
CA TYR A 110 16.77 -23.28 -13.66
C TYR A 110 15.55 -24.15 -13.37
N ASP A 111 15.53 -25.35 -13.96
CA ASP A 111 14.53 -26.36 -13.63
C ASP A 111 14.74 -26.94 -12.23
N GLU A 112 13.68 -27.52 -11.66
CA GLU A 112 13.72 -28.04 -10.28
C GLU A 112 14.63 -29.26 -10.11
N GLU A 113 14.92 -30.01 -11.17
CA GLU A 113 15.79 -31.20 -11.10
C GLU A 113 17.25 -30.77 -10.95
N TYR A 114 17.69 -29.82 -11.79
CA TYR A 114 18.99 -29.18 -11.69
C TYR A 114 19.23 -28.53 -10.32
N LEU A 115 18.23 -27.81 -9.79
CA LEU A 115 18.37 -27.18 -8.47
C LEU A 115 18.47 -28.20 -7.35
N LYS A 116 17.78 -29.34 -7.44
CA LYS A 116 17.93 -30.41 -6.43
C LYS A 116 19.35 -30.97 -6.44
N GLU A 117 19.89 -31.29 -7.61
CA GLU A 117 21.26 -31.78 -7.78
C GLU A 117 22.27 -30.76 -7.22
N LEU A 118 22.13 -29.48 -7.57
CA LEU A 118 23.01 -28.40 -7.10
C LEU A 118 23.01 -28.26 -5.56
N TYR A 119 21.86 -28.39 -4.91
CA TYR A 119 21.76 -28.33 -3.45
C TYR A 119 22.31 -29.59 -2.80
N GLU A 120 22.03 -30.77 -3.35
CA GLU A 120 22.56 -32.06 -2.87
C GLU A 120 24.09 -32.10 -2.93
N ASP A 121 24.70 -31.59 -3.99
CA ASP A 121 26.15 -31.47 -4.15
C ASP A 121 26.81 -30.57 -3.09
N ASN A 122 26.08 -29.55 -2.63
CA ASN A 122 26.51 -28.67 -1.55
C ASN A 122 26.19 -29.22 -0.14
N GLY A 123 25.57 -30.40 -0.04
CA GLY A 123 25.12 -30.97 1.23
C GLY A 123 23.95 -30.22 1.86
N GLU A 124 23.20 -29.46 1.07
CA GLU A 124 22.04 -28.68 1.49
C GLU A 124 20.73 -29.34 1.03
N VAL A 125 19.63 -29.04 1.73
CA VAL A 125 18.30 -29.52 1.33
C VAL A 125 17.63 -28.45 0.48
N PHE A 126 17.37 -28.76 -0.79
CA PHE A 126 16.62 -27.87 -1.67
C PHE A 126 15.23 -27.60 -1.05
N PRO A 127 14.84 -26.33 -0.82
CA PRO A 127 13.51 -25.99 -0.33
C PRO A 127 12.48 -26.22 -1.45
N ALA A 128 12.04 -27.47 -1.60
CA ALA A 128 11.12 -27.88 -2.67
C ALA A 128 9.76 -27.14 -2.61
N ASN A 129 9.34 -26.71 -1.42
CA ASN A 129 8.10 -25.94 -1.26
C ASN A 129 8.39 -24.45 -1.06
N ARG A 130 7.97 -23.62 -2.04
CA ARG A 130 8.04 -22.15 -1.98
C ARG A 130 7.37 -21.59 -0.72
N ASN A 131 6.30 -22.21 -0.26
CA ASN A 131 5.56 -21.75 0.90
C ASN A 131 6.40 -21.86 2.18
N ASN A 132 7.39 -22.76 2.24
CA ASN A 132 8.23 -22.92 3.42
C ASN A 132 9.19 -21.74 3.61
N THR A 133 9.84 -21.26 2.54
CA THR A 133 10.72 -20.09 2.62
C THR A 133 9.91 -18.82 2.89
N TYR A 134 8.71 -18.75 2.33
CA TYR A 134 7.74 -17.70 2.64
C TYR A 134 7.34 -17.69 4.12
N ASP A 135 6.90 -18.83 4.66
CA ASP A 135 6.47 -18.94 6.05
C ASP A 135 7.63 -18.63 7.01
N SER A 136 8.87 -18.91 6.61
CA SER A 136 10.08 -18.48 7.32
C SER A 136 10.19 -16.94 7.39
N VAL A 137 10.05 -16.24 6.27
CA VAL A 137 10.04 -14.75 6.24
C VAL A 137 8.89 -14.22 7.10
N ARG A 138 7.69 -14.78 6.95
CA ARG A 138 6.50 -14.33 7.69
C ARG A 138 6.60 -14.56 9.20
N SER A 139 7.16 -15.69 9.61
CA SER A 139 7.33 -16.03 11.04
C SER A 139 8.45 -15.23 11.72
N ARG A 140 9.44 -14.79 10.94
CA ARG A 140 10.57 -13.97 11.41
C ARG A 140 10.38 -12.48 11.23
N SER A 141 9.31 -12.07 10.53
CA SER A 141 8.94 -10.67 10.40
C SER A 141 8.80 -10.03 11.78
N ILE A 142 9.32 -8.81 11.88
CA ILE A 142 9.42 -8.08 13.14
C ILE A 142 8.17 -7.21 13.41
N ARG A 143 7.16 -7.21 12.52
CA ARG A 143 5.80 -6.67 12.72
C ARG A 143 4.77 -7.29 11.77
N LYS A 144 3.49 -7.31 12.14
CA LYS A 144 2.42 -7.73 11.22
C LYS A 144 2.09 -6.63 10.20
N ARG A 145 1.82 -7.03 8.95
CA ARG A 145 1.27 -6.13 7.92
C ARG A 145 -0.15 -5.72 8.29
N ASP A 146 -0.47 -4.46 8.07
CA ASP A 146 -1.79 -3.90 8.21
C ASP A 146 -2.24 -3.37 6.85
N ILE A 147 -3.01 -4.17 6.11
CA ILE A 147 -3.42 -3.85 4.73
C ILE A 147 -4.20 -2.53 4.63
N ASN A 148 -4.81 -2.09 5.73
CA ASN A 148 -5.60 -0.86 5.76
C ASN A 148 -4.75 0.38 6.06
N ARG A 149 -3.53 0.21 6.58
CA ARG A 149 -2.69 1.32 7.07
C ARG A 149 -1.32 1.40 6.43
N ASP A 150 -0.76 0.27 6.02
CA ASP A 150 0.58 0.21 5.42
C ASP A 150 0.52 0.62 3.96
N PHE A 151 1.52 1.38 3.52
CA PHE A 151 1.69 1.70 2.11
C PHE A 151 2.32 0.54 1.36
N THR A 152 1.94 0.39 0.09
CA THR A 152 2.69 -0.39 -0.89
C THR A 152 3.78 0.52 -1.45
N LEU A 153 5.04 0.09 -1.40
CA LEU A 153 6.16 0.86 -1.92
C LEU A 153 6.53 0.31 -3.30
N LEU A 154 6.56 1.17 -4.32
CA LEU A 154 6.97 0.84 -5.67
C LEU A 154 8.28 1.56 -5.96
N PRO A 155 9.44 0.91 -5.74
CA PRO A 155 10.72 1.53 -6.03
C PRO A 155 11.12 1.37 -7.50
N TYR A 156 10.19 1.08 -8.42
CA TYR A 156 10.46 0.79 -9.83
C TYR A 156 10.00 1.96 -10.70
N SER A 157 10.80 2.34 -11.70
CA SER A 157 10.35 3.26 -12.75
C SER A 157 9.16 2.66 -13.52
N ILE A 158 8.23 3.49 -13.96
CA ILE A 158 7.01 3.04 -14.66
C ILE A 158 7.35 2.48 -16.04
N GLU A 159 8.41 2.99 -16.66
CA GLU A 159 8.91 2.49 -17.95
C GLU A 159 9.60 1.13 -17.83
N LEU A 160 10.01 0.73 -16.63
CA LEU A 160 10.73 -0.51 -16.42
C LEU A 160 9.76 -1.67 -16.23
N ASN A 161 9.99 -2.73 -17.00
CA ASN A 161 9.34 -4.00 -16.79
C ASN A 161 9.87 -4.69 -15.52
N ALA A 162 9.34 -4.33 -14.37
CA ALA A 162 9.75 -4.85 -13.06
C ALA A 162 9.74 -6.38 -12.98
N SER A 163 8.99 -7.08 -13.85
CA SER A 163 9.00 -8.55 -13.89
C SER A 163 10.33 -9.15 -14.36
N LYS A 164 11.14 -8.39 -15.12
CA LYS A 164 12.37 -8.85 -15.78
C LYS A 164 13.67 -8.52 -15.04
N TYR A 165 13.64 -7.62 -14.05
CA TYR A 165 14.83 -7.13 -13.36
C TYR A 165 15.03 -7.78 -12.00
N GLU A 166 16.28 -7.97 -11.59
CA GLU A 166 16.59 -8.44 -10.24
C GLU A 166 16.14 -7.39 -9.19
N LEU A 167 15.66 -7.86 -8.03
CA LEU A 167 15.33 -6.97 -6.90
C LEU A 167 16.51 -6.08 -6.48
N ASP A 168 17.74 -6.56 -6.67
CA ASP A 168 18.97 -5.94 -6.18
C ASP A 168 19.50 -4.82 -7.10
N GLU A 169 18.98 -4.68 -8.32
CA GLU A 169 19.30 -3.50 -9.16
C GLU A 169 18.62 -2.22 -8.66
N ASN A 170 17.85 -2.31 -7.58
CA ASN A 170 17.21 -1.18 -6.95
C ASN A 170 18.08 -0.54 -5.88
N ASP A 171 18.81 0.52 -6.25
CA ASP A 171 19.65 1.30 -5.35
C ASP A 171 18.94 1.69 -4.04
N PHE A 172 17.62 1.93 -4.06
CA PHE A 172 16.87 2.29 -2.87
C PHE A 172 16.81 1.16 -1.85
N CYS A 173 16.46 -0.07 -2.26
CA CYS A 173 16.34 -1.20 -1.36
C CYS A 173 17.67 -1.53 -0.69
N SER A 174 18.73 -1.64 -1.50
CA SER A 174 20.05 -2.05 -1.03
C SER A 174 20.68 -0.97 -0.15
N ALA A 175 20.51 0.32 -0.49
CA ALA A 175 20.91 1.43 0.37
C ALA A 175 20.14 1.44 1.70
N LEU A 176 18.83 1.18 1.66
CA LEU A 176 17.98 1.17 2.85
C LEU A 176 18.35 0.02 3.78
N VAL A 177 18.57 -1.19 3.26
CA VAL A 177 19.07 -2.35 4.03
C VAL A 177 20.41 -2.03 4.69
N LEU A 178 21.35 -1.46 3.94
CA LEU A 178 22.67 -1.07 4.46
C LEU A 178 22.56 -0.03 5.59
N GLN A 179 21.74 1.01 5.40
CA GLN A 179 21.50 2.04 6.40
C GLN A 179 20.84 1.46 7.65
N ASN A 180 19.89 0.55 7.48
CA ASN A 180 19.18 -0.13 8.54
C ASN A 180 20.09 -1.04 9.36
N ASN A 181 20.93 -1.85 8.69
CA ASN A 181 21.97 -2.67 9.33
C ASN A 181 22.92 -1.82 10.19
N LYS A 182 23.41 -0.71 9.63
CA LYS A 182 24.30 0.22 10.34
C LYS A 182 23.62 0.84 11.55
N THR A 183 22.35 1.23 11.42
CA THR A 183 21.55 1.84 12.50
C THR A 183 21.28 0.82 13.61
N ALA A 184 20.81 -0.37 13.26
CA ALA A 184 20.56 -1.47 14.18
C ALA A 184 21.81 -1.83 15.00
N THR A 185 22.94 -2.03 14.32
CA THR A 185 24.23 -2.37 14.95
C THR A 185 24.70 -1.27 15.91
N ASN A 186 24.60 -0.01 15.50
CA ASN A 186 25.00 1.12 16.33
C ASN A 186 24.15 1.24 17.59
N ILE A 187 22.84 1.07 17.48
CA ILE A 187 21.93 1.12 18.64
C ILE A 187 22.18 -0.06 19.57
N LEU A 188 22.31 -1.29 19.04
CA LEU A 188 22.60 -2.48 19.85
C LEU A 188 23.92 -2.34 20.61
N ARG A 189 24.96 -1.82 19.97
CA ARG A 189 26.26 -1.54 20.58
C ARG A 189 26.17 -0.50 21.70
N LYS A 190 25.46 0.62 21.47
CA LYS A 190 25.24 1.67 22.48
C LYS A 190 24.39 1.17 23.67
N CYS A 191 23.49 0.22 23.44
CA CYS A 191 22.53 -0.25 24.42
C CYS A 191 23.01 -1.43 25.30
N GLN A 192 24.18 -2.02 25.05
CA GLN A 192 24.72 -3.09 25.89
C GLN A 192 25.45 -2.53 27.14
N PRO A 193 25.20 -3.04 28.36
CA PRO A 193 24.28 -4.13 28.72
C PRO A 193 22.87 -3.68 29.17
N ARG A 194 22.63 -2.39 29.45
CA ARG A 194 21.37 -1.91 30.08
C ARG A 194 20.91 -0.56 29.54
N CYS A 195 20.33 -0.56 28.34
CA CYS A 195 19.65 0.62 27.80
C CYS A 195 18.39 0.96 28.61
N LYS A 196 18.36 2.15 29.22
CA LYS A 196 17.14 2.71 29.84
C LYS A 196 16.33 3.56 28.88
N GLN A 197 16.97 4.12 27.84
CA GLN A 197 16.36 4.97 26.83
C GLN A 197 17.15 4.86 25.52
N ILE A 198 16.45 4.91 24.39
CA ILE A 198 17.05 5.09 23.06
C ILE A 198 16.87 6.56 22.71
N ASP A 199 17.92 7.18 22.16
CA ASP A 199 17.88 8.57 21.69
C ASP A 199 16.73 8.78 20.68
N SER A 200 16.03 9.91 20.76
CA SER A 200 14.88 10.18 19.88
C SER A 200 15.27 10.22 18.40
N THR A 201 16.45 10.75 18.08
CA THR A 201 16.98 10.80 16.71
C THR A 201 17.25 9.39 16.16
N GLU A 202 17.76 8.50 17.02
CA GLU A 202 17.94 7.10 16.63
C GLU A 202 16.57 6.41 16.48
N LEU A 203 15.58 6.76 17.30
CA LEU A 203 14.21 6.24 17.16
C LEU A 203 13.54 6.70 15.86
N GLU A 204 13.78 7.94 15.42
CA GLU A 204 13.33 8.43 14.12
C GLU A 204 14.00 7.66 12.97
N ARG A 205 15.31 7.40 13.04
CA ARG A 205 16.01 6.57 12.05
C ARG A 205 15.49 5.13 12.01
N LEU A 206 15.04 4.59 13.14
CA LEU A 206 14.43 3.27 13.21
C LEU A 206 13.10 3.19 12.45
N GLN A 207 12.43 4.31 12.15
CA GLN A 207 11.22 4.30 11.32
C GLN A 207 11.52 3.81 9.89
N LEU A 208 12.76 3.96 9.43
CA LEU A 208 13.21 3.43 8.13
C LEU A 208 13.28 1.89 8.10
N LEU A 209 13.45 1.23 9.25
CA LEU A 209 13.35 -0.24 9.34
C LEU A 209 11.93 -0.71 9.03
N ASP A 210 10.94 0.09 9.40
CA ASP A 210 9.52 -0.26 9.28
C ASP A 210 9.02 -0.20 7.82
N LEU A 211 9.82 0.34 6.89
CA LEU A 211 9.53 0.37 5.46
C LEU A 211 9.81 -0.98 4.77
N LEU A 212 10.83 -1.70 5.22
CA LEU A 212 11.22 -3.00 4.68
C LEU A 212 10.54 -4.18 5.37
N ASP A 213 9.86 -3.95 6.49
CA ASP A 213 9.14 -4.97 7.26
C ASP A 213 7.64 -4.71 7.19
N PRO A 214 6.78 -5.70 6.86
CA PRO A 214 7.07 -7.09 6.44
C PRO A 214 7.22 -7.24 4.92
N TRP A 215 8.10 -6.44 4.31
CA TRP A 215 8.31 -6.32 2.85
C TRP A 215 7.09 -5.74 2.11
N LEU A 216 7.03 -4.41 2.09
CA LEU A 216 5.93 -3.63 1.50
C LEU A 216 6.03 -3.46 -0.03
N ILE A 217 6.98 -4.15 -0.65
CA ILE A 217 7.34 -3.97 -2.06
C ILE A 217 6.82 -5.16 -2.86
N PRO A 218 5.84 -4.96 -3.76
CA PRO A 218 5.37 -6.01 -4.64
C PRO A 218 6.43 -6.26 -5.70
N HIS A 219 6.85 -7.51 -5.83
CA HIS A 219 7.78 -7.90 -6.88
C HIS A 219 7.47 -9.30 -7.39
N SER A 220 7.73 -9.55 -8.67
CA SER A 220 7.57 -10.87 -9.28
C SER A 220 8.38 -11.92 -8.51
N MET A 221 9.60 -11.54 -8.08
CA MET A 221 10.52 -12.43 -7.36
C MET A 221 10.16 -12.72 -5.91
N VAL A 222 9.37 -11.83 -5.33
CA VAL A 222 8.92 -11.95 -3.95
C VAL A 222 7.63 -12.79 -3.87
N GLY A 223 6.87 -12.85 -4.97
CA GLY A 223 5.62 -13.57 -5.01
C GLY A 223 4.47 -12.87 -4.31
N ASN A 224 3.39 -13.60 -4.13
CA ASN A 224 2.22 -13.09 -3.42
C ASN A 224 2.42 -13.22 -1.90
N LEU A 225 3.38 -12.48 -1.34
CA LEU A 225 3.65 -12.52 0.10
C LEU A 225 2.49 -12.01 0.95
N SER A 226 1.54 -11.24 0.40
CA SER A 226 0.62 -10.48 1.25
C SER A 226 -0.63 -9.92 0.56
N ASN A 227 -1.31 -10.70 -0.29
CA ASN A 227 -2.39 -10.20 -1.16
C ASN A 227 -1.93 -8.96 -1.96
N LEU A 228 -0.62 -8.81 -2.16
CA LEU A 228 -0.09 -7.77 -3.02
C LEU A 228 -0.42 -8.16 -4.44
N THR A 229 -0.93 -7.19 -5.19
CA THR A 229 -0.99 -7.31 -6.64
C THR A 229 0.41 -7.61 -7.14
N GLN A 230 0.58 -8.77 -7.78
CA GLN A 230 1.84 -9.09 -8.44
C GLN A 230 1.98 -8.17 -9.64
N LEU A 231 3.12 -7.51 -9.75
CA LEU A 231 3.51 -6.80 -10.96
C LEU A 231 3.86 -7.84 -12.01
N LYS A 232 3.01 -7.99 -13.01
CA LYS A 232 3.21 -8.86 -14.17
C LYS A 232 3.55 -8.03 -15.42
N GLU A 233 2.91 -6.87 -15.55
CA GLU A 233 2.98 -6.02 -16.72
C GLU A 233 3.38 -4.60 -16.33
N GLU A 234 3.93 -3.83 -17.27
CA GLU A 234 4.43 -2.46 -17.03
C GLU A 234 3.32 -1.53 -16.52
N TRP A 235 2.10 -1.70 -17.06
CA TRP A 235 0.94 -0.91 -16.65
C TRP A 235 0.39 -1.26 -15.25
N ASP A 236 0.85 -2.33 -14.60
CA ASP A 236 0.40 -2.67 -13.25
C ASP A 236 0.84 -1.61 -12.23
N ILE A 237 2.00 -0.99 -12.44
CA ILE A 237 2.52 0.10 -11.60
C ILE A 237 1.58 1.31 -11.70
N GLU A 238 1.26 1.72 -12.93
CA GLU A 238 0.35 2.81 -13.22
C GLU A 238 -1.04 2.56 -12.61
N HIS A 239 -1.61 1.37 -12.79
CA HIS A 239 -2.89 1.00 -12.20
C HIS A 239 -2.85 1.05 -10.67
N LEU A 240 -1.77 0.56 -10.05
CA LEU A 240 -1.60 0.62 -8.60
C LEU A 240 -1.44 2.04 -8.08
N LEU A 241 -0.89 2.97 -8.84
CA LEU A 241 -0.75 4.37 -8.44
C LEU A 241 -2.07 5.13 -8.58
N VAL A 242 -2.77 4.92 -9.70
CA VAL A 242 -4.02 5.65 -10.00
C VAL A 242 -5.18 5.14 -9.16
N GLN A 243 -5.30 3.83 -8.96
CA GLN A 243 -6.46 3.23 -8.29
C GLN A 243 -6.30 3.15 -6.78
N CYS A 244 -5.07 3.13 -6.26
CA CYS A 244 -4.82 2.90 -4.84
C CYS A 244 -4.19 4.12 -4.18
N GLY A 245 -4.95 4.80 -3.32
CA GLY A 245 -4.44 5.91 -2.48
C GLY A 245 -3.42 5.49 -1.40
N LYS A 246 -2.94 4.24 -1.42
CA LYS A 246 -1.99 3.66 -0.46
C LYS A 246 -0.75 3.09 -1.16
N THR A 247 -0.47 3.53 -2.38
CA THR A 247 0.74 3.19 -3.12
C THR A 247 1.66 4.41 -3.14
N ALA A 248 2.95 4.22 -2.86
CA ALA A 248 3.97 5.25 -2.96
C ALA A 248 5.02 4.84 -3.99
N LEU A 249 5.18 5.66 -5.03
CA LEU A 249 6.26 5.54 -6.01
C LEU A 249 7.54 6.14 -5.41
N ILE A 250 8.63 5.38 -5.41
CA ILE A 250 9.93 5.81 -4.88
C ILE A 250 10.93 5.79 -6.04
N LEU A 251 11.35 6.98 -6.46
CA LEU A 251 12.23 7.14 -7.62
C LEU A 251 13.34 8.14 -7.33
N ARG A 252 14.33 8.16 -8.21
CA ARG A 252 15.35 9.20 -8.19
C ARG A 252 14.75 10.54 -8.63
N GLU A 253 15.37 11.64 -8.25
CA GLU A 253 14.85 12.99 -8.49
C GLU A 253 14.68 13.30 -9.98
N ASP A 254 15.60 12.82 -10.81
CA ASP A 254 15.56 12.96 -12.27
C ASP A 254 14.40 12.17 -12.90
N GLU A 255 14.11 10.97 -12.39
CA GLU A 255 12.99 10.14 -12.82
C GLU A 255 11.65 10.74 -12.37
N MET A 256 11.55 11.22 -11.13
CA MET A 256 10.33 11.81 -10.58
C MET A 256 9.79 12.95 -11.43
N LEU A 257 10.66 13.85 -11.92
CA LEU A 257 10.25 14.98 -12.75
C LEU A 257 9.64 14.53 -14.08
N TRP A 258 10.14 13.44 -14.64
CA TRP A 258 9.61 12.87 -15.87
C TRP A 258 8.25 12.21 -15.62
N GLU A 259 8.13 11.42 -14.55
CA GLU A 259 6.87 10.79 -14.16
C GLU A 259 5.78 11.81 -13.81
N PHE A 260 6.11 12.91 -13.11
CA PHE A 260 5.14 13.97 -12.85
C PHE A 260 4.56 14.55 -14.14
N ARG A 261 5.40 14.83 -15.14
CA ARG A 261 4.93 15.32 -16.44
C ARG A 261 4.08 14.29 -17.17
N TYR A 262 4.42 13.00 -17.04
CA TYR A 262 3.62 11.92 -17.60
C TYR A 262 2.23 11.88 -16.96
N PHE A 263 2.14 11.90 -15.62
CA PHE A 263 0.86 11.88 -14.92
C PHE A 263 0.03 13.15 -15.15
N GLU A 264 0.64 14.34 -15.11
CA GLU A 264 -0.06 15.60 -15.41
C GLU A 264 -0.66 15.61 -16.82
N LYS A 265 -0.01 14.94 -17.78
CA LYS A 265 -0.48 14.88 -19.17
C LYS A 265 -1.62 13.87 -19.36
N ASN A 266 -1.55 12.72 -18.70
CA ASN A 266 -2.48 11.60 -18.94
C ASN A 266 -3.63 11.52 -17.93
N TYR A 267 -3.49 12.17 -16.76
CA TYR A 267 -4.46 12.14 -15.65
C TYR A 267 -4.76 13.56 -15.12
N PRO A 268 -5.49 14.39 -15.90
CA PRO A 268 -5.83 15.77 -15.55
C PRO A 268 -6.92 15.90 -14.46
#